data_AF-A0A9X8IXW5-F1
#
_entry.id   AF-A0A9X8IXW5-F1
#
_cell.length_a   1.000
_cell.length_b   1.000
_cell.length_c   1.000
_cell.angle_alpha   90.00
_cell.angle_beta   90.00
_cell.angle_gamma   90.00
#
_symmetry.space_group_name_H-M   'P 1'
#
loop_
_entity.id
_entity.type
_entity.pdbx_description
1 polymer ?
#
loop_
_entity_poly.entity_id
_entity_poly.type
_entity_poly.pdbx_seq_one_letter_code
_entity_poly.pdbx_strand_id
1 'polypeptide(L)'
;MGSVKRDLMINERMLEHTYALDNPKSVDLLLRHLPYMKERRYNGDYDASIVLLDLETAISNADLADRQRQVLRLVYFEDMKQEDIATVIGVSRPMVSLYKRLIVRKVAAVFERWAWEDEGYKLTVVKSVDIGEVLA
;
A
#
# COMPACT_ATOMS: atom_id res chain seq x y z
N MET A 1 -7.99 30.03 23.44
CA MET A 1 -7.48 28.75 22.90
C MET A 1 -7.65 28.81 21.40
N GLY A 2 -6.55 28.96 20.66
CA GLY A 2 -6.57 29.27 19.23
C GLY A 2 -7.06 28.11 18.39
N SER A 3 -8.01 28.37 17.50
CA SER A 3 -8.42 27.43 16.45
C SER A 3 -7.27 27.26 15.48
N VAL A 4 -6.44 26.24 15.71
CA VAL A 4 -5.57 25.76 14.64
C VAL A 4 -6.49 24.93 13.75
N LYS A 5 -7.12 25.58 12.76
CA LYS A 5 -7.50 24.92 11.51
C LYS A 5 -6.18 24.50 10.86
N ARG A 6 -5.54 23.48 11.41
CA ARG A 6 -4.44 22.79 10.75
C ARG A 6 -5.15 22.11 9.59
N ASP A 7 -4.81 22.51 8.37
CA ASP A 7 -5.34 21.92 7.16
C ASP A 7 -5.04 20.42 7.16
N LEU A 8 -5.92 19.61 7.75
CA LEU A 8 -5.87 18.15 7.76
C LEU A 8 -5.74 17.65 6.31
N MET A 9 -6.48 18.27 5.40
CA MET A 9 -6.40 18.03 3.95
C MET A 9 -5.00 18.29 3.35
N ILE A 10 -4.18 19.20 3.88
CA ILE A 10 -2.84 19.45 3.33
C ILE A 10 -1.89 18.31 3.70
N ASN A 11 -1.96 17.79 4.93
CA ASN A 11 -1.11 16.69 5.35
C ASN A 11 -1.57 15.34 4.80
N GLU A 12 -2.89 15.10 4.71
CA GLU A 12 -3.49 13.95 4.02
C GLU A 12 -2.98 13.87 2.58
N ARG A 13 -3.06 14.98 1.84
CA ARG A 13 -2.47 15.12 0.50
C ARG A 13 -0.96 14.89 0.47
N MET A 14 -0.23 15.25 1.53
CA MET A 14 1.24 15.04 1.58
C MET A 14 1.59 13.57 1.81
N LEU A 15 0.81 12.81 2.59
CA LEU A 15 1.00 11.37 2.73
C LEU A 15 0.56 10.62 1.47
N GLU A 16 -0.57 10.99 0.86
CA GLU A 16 -0.97 10.52 -0.48
C GLU A 16 0.12 10.80 -1.52
N HIS A 17 0.76 11.97 -1.46
CA HIS A 17 1.85 12.31 -2.38
C HIS A 17 3.16 11.58 -2.03
N THR A 18 3.38 11.25 -0.75
CA THR A 18 4.56 10.48 -0.30
C THR A 18 4.44 9.02 -0.73
N TYR A 19 3.24 8.47 -0.68
CA TYR A 19 2.93 7.13 -1.13
C TYR A 19 1.94 7.21 -2.28
N ALA A 20 2.43 7.24 -3.51
CA ALA A 20 1.62 7.06 -4.72
C ALA A 20 0.89 5.69 -4.68
N LEU A 21 -0.26 5.58 -3.99
CA LEU A 21 -0.88 4.30 -3.59
C LEU A 21 -1.53 3.54 -4.75
N ASP A 22 -1.71 4.20 -5.89
CA ASP A 22 -2.06 3.58 -7.18
C ASP A 22 -0.90 2.75 -7.78
N ASN A 23 0.30 2.83 -7.20
CA ASN A 23 1.47 2.06 -7.63
C ASN A 23 1.79 0.91 -6.64
N PRO A 24 1.94 -0.34 -7.13
CA PRO A 24 2.30 -1.48 -6.29
C PRO A 24 3.57 -1.32 -5.45
N LYS A 25 4.57 -0.55 -5.94
CA LYS A 25 5.80 -0.30 -5.18
C LYS A 25 5.54 0.54 -3.92
N SER A 26 4.69 1.55 -4.02
CA SER A 26 4.33 2.41 -2.90
C SER A 26 3.51 1.65 -1.87
N VAL A 27 2.60 0.77 -2.32
CA VAL A 27 1.85 -0.13 -1.45
C VAL A 27 2.79 -1.08 -0.70
N ASP A 28 3.77 -1.69 -1.38
CA ASP A 28 4.78 -2.52 -0.68
C ASP A 28 5.55 -1.73 0.37
N LEU A 29 5.93 -0.49 0.05
CA LEU A 29 6.62 0.40 1.00
C LEU A 29 5.75 0.71 2.21
N LEU A 30 4.48 1.08 1.99
CA LEU A 30 3.54 1.36 3.08
C LEU A 30 3.33 0.12 3.97
N LEU A 31 3.17 -1.06 3.37
CA LEU A 31 3.00 -2.31 4.10
C LEU A 31 4.23 -2.64 4.98
N ARG A 32 5.45 -2.36 4.50
CA ARG A 32 6.68 -2.50 5.31
C ARG A 32 6.77 -1.46 6.42
N HIS A 33 6.22 -0.26 6.20
CA HIS A 33 6.19 0.81 7.19
C HIS A 33 5.01 0.70 8.17
N LEU A 34 4.22 -0.37 8.15
CA LEU A 34 3.09 -0.55 9.06
C LEU A 34 3.44 -0.34 10.55
N PRO A 35 4.56 -0.85 11.10
CA PRO A 35 4.92 -0.61 12.49
C PRO A 35 5.11 0.89 12.79
N TYR A 36 5.80 1.60 11.91
CA TYR A 36 6.03 3.04 12.02
C TYR A 36 4.72 3.84 11.90
N MET A 37 3.83 3.48 10.97
CA MET A 37 2.52 4.15 10.83
C MET A 37 1.63 3.91 12.05
N LYS A 38 1.66 2.69 12.61
CA LYS A 38 0.94 2.38 13.85
C LYS A 38 1.47 3.21 15.02
N GLU A 39 2.78 3.35 15.15
CA GLU A 39 3.41 4.21 16.17
C GLU A 39 2.99 5.67 16.02
N ARG A 40 3.01 6.22 14.79
CA ARG A 40 2.50 7.57 14.51
C ARG A 40 1.05 7.72 14.95
N ARG A 41 0.17 6.79 14.58
CA ARG A 41 -1.23 6.77 15.03
C ARG A 41 -1.34 6.78 16.56
N TYR A 42 -0.56 5.94 17.26
CA TYR A 42 -0.56 5.92 18.72
C TYR A 42 -0.14 7.25 19.34
N ASN A 43 0.75 7.99 18.68
CA ASN A 43 1.17 9.33 19.08
C ASN A 43 0.18 10.45 18.69
N GLY A 44 -1.03 10.10 18.22
CA GLY A 44 -2.10 11.04 17.89
C GLY A 44 -2.02 11.62 16.47
N ASP A 45 -1.25 10.99 15.58
CA ASP A 45 -1.21 11.37 14.17
C ASP A 45 -2.47 10.87 13.45
N TYR A 46 -3.40 11.79 13.20
CA TYR A 46 -4.65 11.51 12.50
C TYR A 46 -4.41 11.11 11.04
N ASP A 47 -3.39 11.67 10.39
CA ASP A 47 -3.10 11.40 8.99
C ASP A 47 -2.61 9.95 8.82
N ALA A 48 -1.77 9.47 9.76
CA ALA A 48 -1.39 8.06 9.82
C ALA A 48 -2.60 7.14 10.09
N SER A 49 -3.60 7.62 10.82
CA SER A 49 -4.84 6.87 11.08
C SER A 49 -5.68 6.68 9.82
N ILE A 50 -5.83 7.75 9.03
CA ILE A 50 -6.57 7.76 7.77
C ILE A 50 -5.91 6.79 6.79
N VAL A 51 -4.60 6.94 6.55
CA VAL A 51 -3.86 6.05 5.63
C VAL A 51 -3.95 4.58 6.03
N LEU A 52 -3.90 4.27 7.33
CA LEU A 52 -4.06 2.89 7.81
C LEU A 52 -5.47 2.36 7.59
N LEU A 53 -6.50 3.19 7.79
CA LEU A 53 -7.91 2.81 7.58
C LEU A 53 -8.19 2.55 6.10
N ASP A 54 -7.66 3.41 5.23
CA ASP A 54 -7.82 3.27 3.78
C ASP A 54 -7.07 2.04 3.26
N LEU A 55 -5.87 1.77 3.77
CA LEU A 55 -5.14 0.54 3.47
C LEU A 55 -5.91 -0.71 3.93
N GLU A 56 -6.50 -0.71 5.12
CA GLU A 56 -7.32 -1.82 5.62
C GLU A 56 -8.55 -2.05 4.73
N THR A 57 -9.19 -0.96 4.32
CA THR A 57 -10.35 -0.98 3.41
C THR A 57 -9.94 -1.47 2.02
N ALA A 58 -8.79 -1.03 1.51
CA ALA A 58 -8.26 -1.46 0.21
C ALA A 58 -7.87 -2.95 0.22
N ILE A 59 -7.25 -3.45 1.30
CA ILE A 59 -6.96 -4.89 1.47
C ILE A 59 -8.25 -5.70 1.52
N SER A 60 -9.30 -5.18 2.17
CA SER A 60 -10.59 -5.87 2.31
C SER A 60 -11.35 -5.93 0.97
N ASN A 61 -11.26 -4.87 0.17
CA ASN A 61 -11.85 -4.81 -1.17
C ASN A 61 -10.99 -5.45 -2.27
N ALA A 62 -9.71 -5.71 -1.98
CA ALA A 62 -8.86 -6.45 -2.89
C ALA A 62 -9.33 -7.91 -2.97
N ASP A 63 -9.52 -8.40 -4.19
CA ASP A 63 -9.87 -9.79 -4.48
C ASP A 63 -8.69 -10.75 -4.18
N LEU A 64 -8.22 -10.80 -2.94
CA LEU A 64 -7.12 -11.67 -2.53
C LEU A 64 -7.63 -13.10 -2.38
N ALA A 65 -6.90 -14.07 -2.93
CA ALA A 65 -7.18 -15.48 -2.62
C ALA A 65 -6.76 -15.80 -1.17
N ASP A 66 -7.32 -16.84 -0.55
CA ASP A 66 -7.04 -17.17 0.85
C ASP A 66 -5.54 -17.38 1.14
N ARG A 67 -4.83 -18.03 0.21
CA ARG A 67 -3.36 -18.17 0.30
C ARG A 67 -2.62 -16.83 0.22
N GLN A 68 -3.13 -15.87 -0.55
CA GLN A 68 -2.57 -14.52 -0.61
C GLN A 68 -2.84 -13.76 0.71
N ARG A 69 -4.05 -13.87 1.27
CA ARG A 69 -4.36 -13.29 2.61
C ARG A 69 -3.46 -13.87 3.70
N GLN A 70 -3.24 -15.17 3.66
CA GLN A 70 -2.33 -15.84 4.59
C GLN A 70 -0.89 -15.31 4.47
N VAL A 71 -0.36 -15.20 3.25
CA VAL A 71 0.97 -14.60 3.01
C VAL A 71 1.03 -13.15 3.48
N LEU A 72 0.01 -12.34 3.18
CA LEU A 72 -0.07 -10.94 3.61
C LEU A 72 0.08 -10.83 5.13
N ARG A 73 -0.67 -11.65 5.89
CA ARG A 73 -0.60 -11.69 7.35
C ARG A 73 0.80 -12.08 7.84
N LEU A 74 1.35 -13.19 7.34
CA LEU A 74 2.64 -13.70 7.80
C LEU A 74 3.80 -12.72 7.48
N VAL A 75 3.78 -12.07 6.31
CA VAL A 75 4.85 -11.13 5.92
C VAL A 75 4.75 -9.82 6.70
N TYR A 76 3.58 -9.16 6.68
CA TYR A 76 3.50 -7.75 7.09
C TYR A 76 2.96 -7.55 8.51
N PHE A 77 2.31 -8.56 9.10
CA PHE A 77 1.78 -8.48 10.46
C PHE A 77 2.57 -9.32 11.46
N GLU A 78 3.21 -10.40 11.01
CA GLU A 78 4.02 -11.28 11.86
C GLU A 78 5.53 -11.18 11.57
N ASP A 79 5.93 -10.35 10.59
CA ASP A 79 7.33 -10.12 10.20
C ASP A 79 8.12 -11.42 9.90
N MET A 80 7.44 -12.44 9.40
CA MET A 80 8.07 -13.72 9.10
C MET A 80 8.94 -13.63 7.84
N LYS A 81 10.08 -14.32 7.88
CA LYS A 81 10.95 -14.43 6.71
C LYS A 81 10.31 -15.31 5.64
N GLN A 82 10.59 -14.97 4.38
CA GLN A 82 10.05 -15.68 3.22
C GLN A 82 10.34 -17.19 3.23
N GLU A 83 11.48 -17.60 3.77
CA GLU A 83 11.89 -19.01 3.88
C GLU A 83 10.99 -19.79 4.85
N ASP A 84 10.73 -19.20 6.01
CA ASP A 84 9.87 -19.81 7.04
C ASP A 84 8.42 -19.84 6.59
N ILE A 85 7.97 -18.77 5.92
CA ILE A 85 6.65 -18.70 5.31
C ILE A 85 6.46 -19.87 4.34
N ALA A 86 7.39 -20.09 3.40
CA ALA A 86 7.29 -21.16 2.42
C ALA A 86 7.04 -22.53 3.09
N THR A 87 7.76 -22.81 4.17
CA THR A 87 7.57 -24.00 5.01
C THR A 87 6.19 -24.04 5.68
N VAL A 88 5.78 -22.95 6.34
CA VAL A 88 4.50 -22.86 7.07
C VAL A 88 3.29 -23.08 6.15
N ILE A 89 3.31 -22.52 4.94
CA ILE A 89 2.20 -22.66 3.98
C ILE A 89 2.31 -23.87 3.06
N GLY A 90 3.45 -24.58 3.06
CA GLY A 90 3.67 -25.74 2.21
C GLY A 90 3.80 -25.39 0.73
N VAL A 91 4.48 -24.29 0.40
CA VAL A 91 4.71 -23.83 -0.98
C VAL A 91 6.19 -23.55 -1.23
N SER A 92 6.58 -23.38 -2.49
CA SER A 92 7.97 -23.01 -2.82
C SER A 92 8.26 -21.53 -2.50
N ARG A 93 9.53 -21.21 -2.22
CA ARG A 93 9.97 -19.81 -2.00
C ARG A 93 9.63 -18.87 -3.17
N PRO A 94 9.77 -19.27 -4.46
CA PRO A 94 9.32 -18.46 -5.58
C PRO A 94 7.80 -18.19 -5.57
N MET A 95 7.00 -19.16 -5.10
CA MET A 95 5.54 -18.98 -4.98
C MET A 95 5.20 -17.90 -3.95
N VAL A 96 5.91 -17.85 -2.81
CA VAL A 96 5.74 -16.77 -1.82
C VAL A 96 6.08 -15.41 -2.43
N SER A 97 7.16 -15.33 -3.21
CA SER A 97 7.54 -14.10 -3.93
C SER A 97 6.46 -13.67 -4.94
N LEU A 98 5.87 -14.62 -5.66
CA LEU A 98 4.75 -14.37 -6.56
C LEU A 98 3.54 -13.83 -5.80
N TYR A 99 3.17 -14.45 -4.68
CA TYR A 99 2.05 -13.99 -3.86
C TYR A 99 2.27 -12.57 -3.35
N LYS A 100 3.46 -12.23 -2.84
CA LYS A 100 3.80 -10.85 -2.43
C LYS A 100 3.55 -9.84 -3.56
N ARG A 101 4.02 -10.15 -4.78
CA ARG A 101 3.80 -9.28 -5.95
C ARG A 101 2.33 -9.15 -6.32
N LEU A 102 1.56 -10.24 -6.26
CA LEU A 102 0.13 -10.23 -6.60
C LEU A 102 -0.68 -9.43 -5.58
N ILE A 103 -0.35 -9.56 -4.29
CA ILE A 103 -0.99 -8.82 -3.20
C ILE A 103 -0.86 -7.32 -3.44
N VAL A 104 0.37 -6.81 -3.59
CA VAL A 104 0.59 -5.36 -3.71
C VAL A 104 -0.03 -4.79 -4.99
N ARG A 105 -0.10 -5.59 -6.07
CA ARG A 105 -0.81 -5.20 -7.30
C ARG A 105 -2.31 -5.11 -7.10
N LYS A 106 -2.92 -6.09 -6.44
CA LYS A 106 -4.36 -6.11 -6.20
C LYS A 106 -4.79 -4.99 -5.26
N VAL A 107 -4.01 -4.70 -4.24
CA VAL A 107 -4.28 -3.56 -3.35
C VAL A 107 -4.09 -2.23 -4.08
N ALA A 108 -3.02 -2.06 -4.85
CA ALA A 108 -2.82 -0.85 -5.66
C ALA A 108 -3.95 -0.61 -6.66
N ALA A 109 -4.47 -1.66 -7.29
CA ALA A 109 -5.61 -1.56 -8.21
C ALA A 109 -6.89 -1.04 -7.54
N VAL A 110 -7.08 -1.26 -6.23
CA VAL A 110 -8.21 -0.68 -5.49
C VAL A 110 -8.02 0.83 -5.33
N PHE A 111 -6.82 1.27 -4.93
CA PHE A 111 -6.50 2.70 -4.83
C PHE A 111 -6.57 3.40 -6.19
N GLU A 112 -6.10 2.74 -7.25
CA GLU A 112 -6.23 3.24 -8.61
C GLU A 112 -7.71 3.43 -8.98
N ARG A 113 -8.58 2.46 -8.67
CA ARG A 113 -10.03 2.57 -8.93
C ARG A 113 -10.66 3.74 -8.16
N TRP A 114 -10.33 3.90 -6.89
CA TRP A 114 -10.79 5.04 -6.09
C TRP A 114 -10.32 6.38 -6.65
N ALA A 115 -9.11 6.43 -7.22
CA ALA A 115 -8.61 7.62 -7.90
C ALA A 115 -9.39 7.96 -9.18
N TRP A 116 -9.86 6.94 -9.92
CA TRP A 116 -10.77 7.15 -11.06
C TRP A 116 -12.17 7.60 -10.64
N GLU A 117 -12.62 7.20 -9.45
CA GLU A 117 -13.94 7.52 -8.89
C GLU A 117 -13.98 8.90 -8.16
N ASP A 118 -12.87 9.64 -8.15
CA ASP A 118 -12.70 10.95 -7.47
C ASP A 118 -12.96 10.88 -5.95
N GLU A 119 -12.69 9.73 -5.33
CA GLU A 119 -12.88 9.52 -3.87
C GLU A 119 -11.77 10.16 -3.00
N GLY A 120 -11.00 11.09 -3.57
CA GLY A 120 -9.90 11.80 -2.89
C GLY A 120 -8.49 11.37 -3.33
N TYR A 121 -8.36 10.25 -4.03
CA TYR A 121 -7.08 9.77 -4.55
C TYR A 121 -6.72 10.39 -5.90
N LYS A 122 -5.43 10.67 -6.12
CA LYS A 122 -4.93 11.14 -7.42
C LYS A 122 -4.10 10.07 -8.10
N LEU A 123 -4.33 9.88 -9.39
CA LEU A 123 -3.46 9.06 -10.23
C LEU A 123 -2.06 9.67 -10.27
N THR A 124 -1.08 8.86 -9.95
CA THR A 124 0.31 9.18 -10.14
C THR A 124 0.64 8.97 -11.61
N VAL A 125 0.84 10.06 -12.35
CA VAL A 125 1.34 9.97 -13.72
C VAL A 125 2.75 9.39 -13.67
N VAL A 126 2.88 8.10 -13.94
CA VAL A 126 4.17 7.54 -14.35
C VAL A 126 4.49 8.23 -15.66
N LYS A 127 5.50 9.11 -15.68
CA LYS A 127 6.08 9.58 -16.95
C LYS A 127 6.49 8.31 -17.70
N SER A 128 5.72 7.93 -18.72
CA SER A 128 6.20 7.02 -19.74
C SER A 128 7.47 7.64 -20.27
N VAL A 129 8.61 7.01 -20.04
CA VAL A 129 9.79 7.30 -20.84
C VAL A 129 9.38 6.94 -22.25
N ASP A 130 9.14 7.95 -23.09
CA ASP A 130 8.96 7.76 -24.52
C ASP A 130 10.18 7.02 -25.04
N ILE A 131 10.00 5.74 -25.39
CA ILE A 131 10.99 4.96 -26.14
C ILE A 131 10.83 5.29 -27.63
N GLY A 132 10.83 6.59 -27.93
CA GLY A 132 10.48 7.16 -29.23
C GLY A 132 11.60 7.96 -29.91
N GLU A 133 12.84 7.87 -29.44
CA GLU A 133 13.96 8.64 -30.02
C GLU A 133 15.29 7.86 -30.03
N VAL A 134 15.31 6.65 -30.59
CA VAL A 134 16.58 5.97 -30.93
C VAL A 134 16.62 5.49 -32.39
N LEU A 135 15.76 5.99 -33.26
CA LEU A 135 15.88 5.75 -34.71
C LEU A 135 15.54 7.04 -35.48
N ALA A 136 16.49 7.97 -35.50
CA ALA A 136 16.65 8.98 -36.54
C ALA A 136 18.15 9.19 -36.79
#